data_AF-A0A517TWF4-F1
#
_entry.id   AF-A0A517TWF4-F1
#
_cell.length_a   1.000
_cell.length_b   1.000
_cell.length_c   1.000
_cell.angle_alpha   90.00
_cell.angle_beta   90.00
_cell.angle_gamma   90.00
#
_symmetry.space_group_name_H-M   'P 1'
#
loop_
_entity.id
_entity.type
_entity.pdbx_description
1 polymer ?
#
loop_
_entity_poly.entity_id
_entity_poly.type
_entity_poly.pdbx_seq_one_letter_code
_entity_poly.pdbx_strand_id
1 'polypeptide(L)'
;MHDTLTRAIFLAQLGSTLFMTGLIWFVQVVHYPLFAAAGAGEYADYQRRHMSRTTWVVGPPMLIEAATALLLFAFRPAHVATWQLAIALALLALIWLSTIFFQVRCHDALCRGFDPAAHRRLVATNWIRTAAWSLRSALVLLMAW
;
A
#
# COMPACT_ATOMS: atom_id res chain seq x y z
N MET A 1 -20.88 11.33 20.99
CA MET A 1 -20.56 11.62 19.58
C MET A 1 -19.07 11.57 19.29
N HIS A 2 -18.20 12.28 20.04
CA HIS A 2 -16.74 12.23 19.82
C HIS A 2 -16.15 10.81 19.91
N ASP A 3 -16.53 10.01 20.91
CA ASP A 3 -16.01 8.65 21.08
C ASP A 3 -16.39 7.72 19.90
N THR A 4 -17.65 7.77 19.44
CA THR A 4 -18.11 6.98 18.29
C THR A 4 -17.35 7.34 17.01
N LEU A 5 -17.12 8.63 16.78
CA LEU A 5 -16.36 9.11 15.61
C LEU A 5 -14.89 8.67 15.68
N THR A 6 -14.23 8.84 16.83
CA THR A 6 -12.85 8.37 17.05
C THR A 6 -12.71 6.87 16.80
N ARG A 7 -13.64 6.06 17.31
CA ARG A 7 -13.65 4.61 17.04
C ARG A 7 -13.85 4.29 15.57
N ALA A 8 -14.76 4.98 14.88
CA ALA A 8 -14.99 4.77 13.46
C ALA A 8 -13.75 5.09 12.62
N ILE A 9 -13.07 6.21 12.91
CA ILE A 9 -11.80 6.60 12.25
C ILE A 9 -10.72 5.54 12.50
N PHE A 10 -10.58 5.08 13.74
CA PHE A 10 -9.60 4.05 14.09
C PHE A 10 -9.89 2.71 13.41
N LEU A 11 -11.13 2.27 13.37
CA LEU A 11 -11.52 1.02 12.68
C LEU A 11 -11.29 1.12 11.17
N ALA A 12 -11.56 2.29 10.56
CA ALA A 12 -11.27 2.52 9.15
C ALA A 12 -9.75 2.51 8.87
N GLN A 13 -8.94 3.10 9.75
CA GLN A 13 -7.48 3.02 9.71
C GLN A 13 -7.02 1.56 9.79
N LEU A 14 -7.47 0.82 10.82
CA LEU A 14 -7.10 -0.56 11.05
C LEU A 14 -7.48 -1.46 9.85
N GLY A 15 -8.74 -1.39 9.42
CA GLY A 15 -9.25 -2.20 8.32
C GLY A 15 -8.54 -1.93 7.00
N SER A 16 -8.31 -0.65 6.65
CA SER A 16 -7.59 -0.29 5.42
C SER A 16 -6.11 -0.70 5.46
N THR A 17 -5.41 -0.51 6.59
CA THR A 17 -4.01 -0.91 6.75
C THR A 17 -3.84 -2.44 6.65
N LEU A 18 -4.71 -3.21 7.30
CA LEU A 18 -4.67 -4.69 7.22
C LEU A 18 -5.01 -5.18 5.80
N PHE A 19 -6.03 -4.60 5.16
CA PHE A 19 -6.38 -4.92 3.77
C PHE A 19 -5.19 -4.67 2.83
N MET A 20 -4.57 -3.49 2.93
CA MET A 20 -3.40 -3.15 2.11
C MET A 20 -2.21 -4.06 2.39
N THR A 21 -2.04 -4.52 3.63
CA THR A 21 -0.99 -5.48 3.98
C THR A 21 -1.22 -6.84 3.35
N GLY A 22 -2.44 -7.40 3.43
CA GLY A 22 -2.76 -8.64 2.73
C GLY A 22 -2.58 -8.50 1.22
N LEU A 23 -3.06 -7.39 0.65
CA LEU A 23 -2.94 -7.11 -0.78
C LEU A 23 -1.49 -6.98 -1.24
N ILE A 24 -0.64 -6.26 -0.51
CA ILE A 24 0.76 -6.08 -0.93
C ILE A 24 1.55 -7.39 -0.85
N TRP A 25 1.27 -8.26 0.12
CA TRP A 25 1.88 -9.59 0.20
C TRP A 25 1.46 -10.47 -0.97
N PHE A 26 0.17 -10.48 -1.31
CA PHE A 26 -0.32 -11.19 -2.49
C PHE A 26 0.35 -10.67 -3.76
N VAL A 27 0.45 -9.34 -3.90
CA VAL A 27 1.11 -8.71 -5.04
C VAL A 27 2.61 -9.07 -5.10
N GLN A 28 3.32 -9.01 -3.97
CA GLN A 28 4.75 -9.25 -3.90
C GLN A 28 5.13 -10.70 -4.20
N VAL A 29 4.44 -11.65 -3.60
CA VAL A 29 4.81 -13.07 -3.63
C VAL A 29 4.23 -13.76 -4.86
N VAL A 30 3.01 -13.39 -5.26
CA VAL A 30 2.28 -14.09 -6.32
C VAL A 30 2.27 -13.24 -7.58
N HIS A 31 1.68 -12.04 -7.52
CA HIS A 31 1.29 -11.32 -8.73
C HIS A 31 2.48 -10.78 -9.54
N TYR A 32 3.43 -10.12 -8.87
CA TYR A 32 4.59 -9.53 -9.55
C TYR A 32 5.54 -10.58 -10.14
N PRO A 33 5.90 -11.69 -9.45
CA PRO A 33 6.70 -12.75 -10.06
C PRO A 33 6.05 -13.35 -11.31
N LEU A 34 4.74 -13.56 -11.30
CA LEU A 34 4.00 -14.13 -12.43
C LEU A 34 3.97 -13.24 -13.68
N PHE A 35 4.34 -11.95 -13.59
CA PHE A 35 4.48 -11.11 -14.78
C PHE A 35 5.53 -11.65 -15.75
N ALA A 36 6.57 -12.34 -15.27
CA ALA A 36 7.57 -12.93 -16.17
C ALA A 36 7.02 -14.09 -17.02
N ALA A 37 5.86 -14.65 -16.66
CA ALA A 37 5.21 -15.76 -17.37
C ALA A 37 4.16 -15.29 -18.40
N ALA A 38 3.88 -14.00 -18.49
CA ALA A 38 2.92 -13.47 -19.46
C ALA A 38 3.50 -13.48 -20.89
N GLY A 39 2.70 -13.91 -21.87
CA GLY A 39 3.13 -14.02 -23.27
C GLY A 39 3.51 -12.66 -23.88
N ALA A 40 4.62 -12.63 -24.63
CA ALA A 40 5.20 -11.40 -25.17
C ALA A 40 4.24 -10.62 -26.11
N GLY A 41 3.41 -11.32 -26.88
CA GLY A 41 2.49 -10.70 -27.85
C GLY A 41 1.37 -9.86 -27.22
N GLU A 42 0.93 -10.22 -26.01
CA GLU A 42 -0.19 -9.55 -25.32
C GLU A 42 0.24 -8.76 -24.08
N TYR A 43 1.55 -8.75 -23.76
CA TYR A 43 2.07 -8.26 -22.49
C TYR A 43 1.68 -6.81 -22.18
N ALA A 44 1.85 -5.91 -23.16
CA ALA A 44 1.57 -4.49 -22.98
C ALA A 44 0.08 -4.23 -22.67
N ASP A 45 -0.81 -4.98 -23.32
CA ASP A 45 -2.25 -4.83 -23.08
C ASP A 45 -2.68 -5.48 -21.76
N TYR A 46 -2.13 -6.65 -21.44
CA TYR A 46 -2.23 -7.26 -20.12
C TYR A 46 -1.83 -6.26 -19.02
N GLN A 47 -0.69 -5.56 -19.18
CA GLN A 47 -0.21 -4.60 -18.19
C GLN A 47 -1.09 -3.37 -18.04
N ARG A 48 -1.54 -2.76 -19.13
CA ARG A 48 -2.45 -1.61 -19.05
C ARG A 48 -3.74 -1.96 -18.32
N ARG A 49 -4.32 -3.13 -18.62
CA ARG A 49 -5.51 -3.64 -17.92
C ARG A 49 -5.21 -3.95 -16.45
N HIS A 50 -4.04 -4.52 -16.15
CA HIS A 50 -3.60 -4.76 -14.78
C HIS A 50 -3.49 -3.47 -13.98
N MET A 51 -2.84 -2.42 -14.52
CA MET A 51 -2.71 -1.13 -13.84
C MET A 51 -4.08 -0.51 -13.57
N SER A 52 -4.96 -0.47 -14.58
CA SER A 52 -6.32 0.08 -14.43
C SER A 52 -7.10 -0.63 -13.33
N ARG A 53 -7.12 -1.96 -13.32
CA ARG A 53 -7.82 -2.75 -12.30
C ARG A 53 -7.18 -2.61 -10.91
N THR A 54 -5.86 -2.53 -10.85
CA THR A 54 -5.14 -2.30 -9.59
C THR A 54 -5.52 -0.96 -8.97
N THR A 55 -5.66 0.10 -9.76
CA THR A 55 -6.10 1.42 -9.27
C THR A 55 -7.47 1.34 -8.61
N TRP A 56 -8.41 0.59 -9.18
CA TRP A 56 -9.75 0.42 -8.60
C TRP A 56 -9.75 -0.32 -7.26
N VAL A 57 -8.86 -1.29 -7.08
CA VAL A 57 -8.78 -2.10 -5.85
C VAL A 57 -7.93 -1.42 -4.78
N VAL A 58 -6.82 -0.80 -5.16
CA VAL A 58 -5.84 -0.17 -4.25
C VAL A 58 -6.26 1.25 -3.88
N GLY A 59 -6.79 2.02 -4.82
CA GLY A 59 -7.07 3.45 -4.64
C GLY A 59 -7.96 3.75 -3.45
N PRO A 60 -9.15 3.14 -3.32
CA PRO A 60 -10.06 3.40 -2.21
C PRO A 60 -9.45 3.13 -0.82
N PRO A 61 -8.91 1.93 -0.50
CA PRO A 61 -8.33 1.67 0.82
C PRO A 61 -7.09 2.52 1.09
N MET A 62 -6.28 2.84 0.07
CA MET A 62 -5.08 3.68 0.24
C MET A 62 -5.44 5.13 0.56
N LEU A 63 -6.54 5.66 -0.02
CA LEU A 63 -7.06 6.99 0.32
C LEU A 63 -7.70 7.02 1.70
N ILE A 64 -8.46 5.98 2.08
CA ILE A 64 -9.00 5.84 3.43
C ILE A 64 -7.85 5.85 4.43
N GLU A 65 -6.84 5.00 4.24
CA GLU A 65 -5.67 4.89 5.11
C GLU A 65 -4.93 6.24 5.27
N ALA A 66 -4.82 7.02 4.19
CA ALA A 66 -4.18 8.33 4.24
C ALA A 66 -5.03 9.36 5.01
N ALA A 67 -6.32 9.42 4.72
CA ALA A 67 -7.24 10.34 5.39
C ALA A 67 -7.33 10.03 6.89
N THR A 68 -7.52 8.76 7.26
CA THR A 68 -7.65 8.36 8.66
C THR A 68 -6.34 8.53 9.44
N ALA A 69 -5.18 8.36 8.79
CA ALA A 69 -3.89 8.58 9.45
C ALA A 69 -3.70 10.04 9.88
N LEU A 70 -4.20 10.99 9.09
CA LEU A 70 -4.19 12.41 9.44
C LEU A 70 -5.27 12.73 10.48
N LEU A 71 -6.49 12.21 10.30
CA LEU A 71 -7.60 12.45 11.22
C LEU A 71 -7.32 11.94 12.64
N LEU A 72 -6.55 10.86 12.79
CA LEU A 72 -6.17 10.34 14.11
C LEU A 72 -5.30 11.31 14.94
N PHE A 73 -4.64 12.30 14.35
CA PHE A 73 -3.98 13.35 15.12
C PHE A 73 -4.99 14.31 15.78
N ALA A 74 -6.13 14.56 15.13
CA ALA A 74 -7.20 15.40 15.66
C ALA A 74 -8.16 14.61 16.58
N PHE A 75 -8.42 13.33 16.27
CA PHE A 75 -9.37 12.47 16.95
C PHE A 75 -8.68 11.28 17.63
N ARG A 76 -7.57 11.56 18.33
CA ARG A 76 -6.70 10.53 18.93
C ARG A 76 -7.38 9.81 20.11
N PRO A 77 -7.41 8.46 20.14
CA PRO A 77 -7.78 7.71 21.34
C PRO A 77 -6.83 8.01 22.51
N ALA A 78 -7.34 8.08 23.74
CA ALA A 78 -6.56 8.51 24.90
C ALA A 78 -5.33 7.63 25.20
N HIS A 79 -5.42 6.33 24.90
CA HIS A 79 -4.34 5.36 25.12
C HIS A 79 -3.28 5.36 24.00
N VAL A 80 -3.57 5.97 22.84
CA VAL A 80 -2.64 6.02 21.70
C VAL A 80 -1.69 7.20 21.87
N ALA A 81 -0.39 6.92 21.89
CA ALA A 81 0.63 7.95 22.03
C ALA A 81 0.93 8.67 20.71
N THR A 82 1.23 9.96 20.75
CA THR A 82 1.53 10.77 19.55
C THR A 82 2.70 10.21 18.74
N TRP A 83 3.71 9.64 19.39
CA TRP A 83 4.85 9.02 18.69
C TRP A 83 4.43 7.82 17.83
N GLN A 84 3.41 7.05 18.27
CA GLN A 84 2.91 5.92 17.49
C GLN A 84 2.26 6.42 16.19
N LEU A 85 1.46 7.50 16.27
CA LEU A 85 0.88 8.14 15.07
C LEU A 85 1.95 8.72 14.15
N ALA A 86 3.01 9.32 14.70
CA ALA A 86 4.11 9.87 13.92
C ALA A 86 4.89 8.78 13.17
N ILE A 87 5.22 7.66 13.84
CA ILE A 87 5.88 6.51 13.18
C ILE A 87 4.96 5.92 12.12
N ALA A 88 3.67 5.74 12.42
CA ALA A 88 2.71 5.26 11.44
C ALA A 88 2.73 6.17 10.20
N LEU A 89 2.55 7.48 10.38
CA LEU A 89 2.55 8.45 9.27
C LEU A 89 3.86 8.44 8.47
N ALA A 90 5.01 8.30 9.14
CA ALA A 90 6.31 8.18 8.47
C ALA A 90 6.39 6.91 7.58
N LEU A 91 5.87 5.77 8.06
CA LEU A 91 5.77 4.54 7.26
C LEU A 91 4.85 4.73 6.04
N LEU A 92 3.73 5.45 6.21
CA LEU A 92 2.85 5.78 5.09
C LEU A 92 3.56 6.66 4.06
N ALA A 93 4.28 7.69 4.50
CA ALA A 93 5.07 8.54 3.63
C ALA A 93 6.11 7.72 2.85
N LEU A 94 6.83 6.80 3.51
CA LEU A 94 7.77 5.89 2.86
C LEU A 94 7.09 5.03 1.77
N ILE A 95 5.91 4.49 2.05
CA ILE A 95 5.11 3.72 1.08
C ILE A 95 4.77 4.56 -0.15
N TRP A 96 4.28 5.78 0.05
CA TRP A 96 3.89 6.68 -1.05
C TRP A 96 5.10 7.12 -1.87
N LEU A 97 6.19 7.53 -1.21
CA LEU A 97 7.43 7.93 -1.89
C LEU A 97 8.01 6.77 -2.69
N SER A 98 8.06 5.55 -2.12
CA SER A 98 8.45 4.35 -2.86
C SER A 98 7.59 4.18 -4.11
N THR A 99 6.27 4.28 -3.94
CA THR A 99 5.31 4.06 -5.03
C THR A 99 5.57 5.01 -6.20
N ILE A 100 5.73 6.31 -5.92
CA ILE A 100 5.95 7.34 -6.94
C ILE A 100 7.33 7.18 -7.60
N PHE A 101 8.39 6.94 -6.82
CA PHE A 101 9.74 6.91 -7.36
C PHE A 101 10.13 5.61 -8.06
N PHE A 102 9.58 4.47 -7.64
CA PHE A 102 9.94 3.16 -8.17
C PHE A 102 8.80 2.52 -8.93
N GLN A 103 7.65 2.29 -8.30
CA GLN A 103 6.60 1.45 -8.86
C GLN A 103 5.95 2.09 -10.10
N VAL A 104 5.64 3.39 -10.08
CA VAL A 104 5.05 4.09 -11.24
C VAL A 104 5.97 3.97 -12.45
N ARG A 105 7.26 4.30 -12.30
CA ARG A 105 8.24 4.25 -13.39
C ARG A 105 8.43 2.83 -13.94
N CYS A 106 8.46 1.81 -13.08
CA CYS A 106 8.60 0.43 -13.53
C CYS A 106 7.36 -0.03 -14.30
N HIS A 107 6.15 0.30 -13.81
CA HIS A 107 4.90 -0.03 -14.49
C HIS A 107 4.75 0.69 -15.83
N ASP A 108 5.17 1.95 -15.93
CA ASP A 108 5.20 2.71 -17.19
C ASP A 108 6.16 2.10 -18.22
N ALA A 109 7.28 1.52 -17.77
CA ALA A 109 8.19 0.78 -18.65
C ALA A 109 7.54 -0.55 -19.11
N LEU A 110 6.95 -1.31 -18.19
CA LEU A 110 6.29 -2.58 -18.47
C LEU A 110 5.03 -2.43 -19.35
N CYS A 111 4.37 -1.27 -19.34
CA CYS A 111 3.27 -0.98 -20.27
C CYS A 111 3.70 -0.86 -21.73
N ARG A 112 5.00 -0.67 -22.01
CA ARG A 112 5.54 -0.61 -23.39
C ARG A 112 5.97 -1.98 -23.91
N GLY A 113 5.99 -2.99 -23.03
CA GLY A 113 6.49 -4.33 -23.32
C GLY A 113 7.22 -4.91 -22.11
N PHE A 114 7.45 -6.22 -22.12
CA PHE A 114 8.19 -6.86 -21.03
C PHE A 114 9.66 -6.44 -21.06
N ASP A 115 10.09 -5.75 -20.00
CA ASP A 115 11.49 -5.43 -19.73
C ASP A 115 11.95 -6.20 -18.47
N PRO A 116 12.85 -7.19 -18.60
CA PRO A 116 13.36 -7.96 -17.47
C PRO A 116 14.05 -7.08 -16.40
N ALA A 117 14.69 -5.97 -16.78
CA ALA A 117 15.34 -5.09 -15.83
C ALA A 117 14.32 -4.29 -15.02
N ALA A 118 13.31 -3.71 -15.68
CA ALA A 118 12.19 -3.05 -15.01
C ALA A 118 11.41 -4.02 -14.11
N HIS A 119 11.19 -5.26 -14.55
CA HIS A 119 10.52 -6.30 -13.77
C HIS A 119 11.29 -6.68 -12.50
N ARG A 120 12.59 -6.99 -12.62
CA ARG A 120 13.42 -7.29 -11.43
C ARG A 120 13.44 -6.13 -10.44
N ARG A 121 13.56 -4.89 -10.95
CA ARG A 121 13.53 -3.68 -10.12
C ARG A 121 12.17 -3.51 -9.44
N LEU A 122 11.07 -3.78 -10.14
CA LEU A 122 9.71 -3.73 -9.57
C LEU A 122 9.58 -4.68 -8.39
N VAL A 123 9.95 -5.95 -8.57
CA VAL A 123 9.86 -6.99 -7.52
C VAL A 123 10.77 -6.65 -6.33
N ALA A 124 12.01 -6.25 -6.59
CA ALA A 124 12.98 -5.94 -5.54
C ALA A 124 12.56 -4.72 -4.71
N THR A 125 12.15 -3.65 -5.38
CA THR A 125 11.77 -2.39 -4.69
C THR A 125 10.40 -2.48 -4.01
N ASN A 126 9.51 -3.39 -4.42
CA ASN A 126 8.21 -3.55 -3.77
C ASN A 126 8.29 -4.23 -2.39
N TRP A 127 9.43 -4.87 -2.06
CA TRP A 127 9.71 -5.31 -0.69
C TRP A 127 9.75 -4.14 0.31
N ILE A 128 10.14 -2.93 -0.11
CA ILE A 128 10.09 -1.73 0.74
C ILE A 128 8.66 -1.49 1.23
N ARG A 129 7.69 -1.51 0.31
CA ARG A 129 6.27 -1.32 0.63
C ARG A 129 5.71 -2.49 1.44
N THR A 130 6.12 -3.72 1.10
CA THR A 130 5.69 -4.93 1.82
C THR A 130 6.12 -4.89 3.28
N ALA A 131 7.39 -4.56 3.54
CA ALA A 131 7.90 -4.40 4.90
C ALA A 131 7.24 -3.22 5.63
N ALA A 132 7.10 -2.07 4.96
CA ALA A 132 6.50 -0.88 5.55
C ALA A 132 5.03 -1.07 5.94
N TRP A 133 4.21 -1.68 5.09
CA TRP A 133 2.81 -2.02 5.43
C TRP A 133 2.74 -3.07 6.53
N SER A 134 3.63 -4.06 6.54
CA SER A 134 3.67 -5.07 7.61
C SER A 134 4.00 -4.46 8.97
N LEU A 135 5.01 -3.60 9.04
CA LEU A 135 5.37 -2.90 10.27
C LEU A 135 4.26 -1.93 10.72
N ARG A 136 3.65 -1.23 9.77
CA ARG A 136 2.52 -0.34 10.03
C ARG A 136 1.30 -1.10 10.56
N SER A 137 1.00 -2.28 10.01
CA SER A 137 -0.06 -3.16 10.52
C SER A 137 0.20 -3.59 11.95
N ALA A 138 1.42 -4.05 12.26
CA ALA A 138 1.78 -4.42 13.62
C ALA A 138 1.59 -3.23 14.58
N LEU A 139 2.03 -2.03 14.18
CA LEU A 139 1.88 -0.82 14.99
C LEU A 139 0.41 -0.43 15.20
N VAL A 140 -0.44 -0.46 14.17
CA VAL A 140 -1.86 -0.12 14.29
C VAL A 140 -2.62 -1.19 15.10
N LEU A 141 -2.22 -2.46 15.01
CA LEU A 141 -2.73 -3.52 15.90
C LEU A 141 -2.33 -3.30 17.35
N LEU A 142 -1.10 -2.85 17.62
CA LEU A 142 -0.65 -2.49 18.96
C LEU A 142 -1.42 -1.30 19.53
N MET A 143 -1.86 -0.35 18.69
CA MET A 143 -2.74 0.74 19.12
C MET A 143 -4.17 0.29 19.48
N ALA A 144 -4.56 -0.93 19.09
CA ALA A 144 -5.88 -1.47 19.40
C ALA A 144 -5.97 -2.08 20.81
N TRP A 145 -4.81 -2.33 21.43
CA TRP A 145 -4.64 -2.80 22.81
C TRP A 145 -4.24 -1.66 23.74
#